data_AF-A0A2H5VJ18-F1
#
_entry.id   AF-A0A2H5VJ18-F1
#
_cell.length_a   1.000
_cell.length_b   1.000
_cell.length_c   1.000
_cell.angle_alpha   90.00
_cell.angle_beta   90.00
_cell.angle_gamma   90.00
#
_symmetry.space_group_name_H-M   'P 1'
#
loop_
_entity.id
_entity.type
_entity.pdbx_description
1 polymer ?
#
loop_
_entity_poly.entity_id
_entity_poly.type
_entity_poly.pdbx_seq_one_letter_code
_entity_poly.pdbx_strand_id
1 'polypeptide(L)' 'MVIIAFGFDPSPVSPEDPRLKRTPWGTYEVDENKMTSWPGVFAGGDVVRDADLLATALHDGREATAGIDRYLRARTR' A
#
# COMPACT_ATOMS: atom_id res chain seq x y z
N MET A 1 4.21 -37.54 -1.22
CA MET A 1 4.62 -36.18 -0.82
C MET A 1 3.65 -35.20 -1.45
N VAL A 2 3.12 -34.25 -0.69
CA VAL A 2 2.22 -33.20 -1.18
C VAL A 2 2.79 -31.85 -0.73
N ILE A 3 2.84 -30.88 -1.64
CA ILE A 3 3.24 -29.50 -1.37
C ILE A 3 2.04 -28.61 -1.67
N ILE A 4 1.63 -27.79 -0.70
CA ILE A 4 0.53 -26.84 -0.84
C ILE A 4 1.14 -25.47 -1.18
N ALA A 5 0.69 -24.87 -2.27
CA ALA A 5 1.20 -23.60 -2.81
C ALA A 5 0.06 -22.68 -3.28
N PHE A 6 -0.95 -22.46 -2.42
CA PHE A 6 -2.09 -21.58 -2.74
C PHE A 6 -1.78 -20.08 -2.64
N GLY A 7 -0.59 -19.72 -2.18
CA GLY A 7 -0.16 -18.32 -2.03
C GLY A 7 -0.12 -17.88 -0.57
N PHE A 8 -0.28 -16.57 -0.37
CA PHE A 8 -0.27 -15.91 0.93
C PHE A 8 -1.43 -14.92 1.00
N ASP A 9 -1.96 -14.72 2.20
CA ASP A 9 -2.86 -13.60 2.48
C ASP A 9 -2.03 -12.36 2.83
N PRO A 10 -2.58 -11.13 2.66
CA PRO A 10 -1.94 -9.92 3.14
C PRO A 10 -1.62 -10.04 4.63
N SER A 11 -0.35 -9.84 4.99
CA SER A 11 0.06 -9.87 6.40
C SER A 11 -0.77 -8.84 7.20
N PRO A 12 -1.29 -9.16 8.39
CA PRO A 12 -1.97 -8.16 9.22
C PRO A 12 -0.97 -7.07 9.61
N VAL A 13 -1.08 -5.92 8.95
CA VAL A 13 -0.20 -4.78 9.21
C VAL A 13 -0.69 -4.06 10.47
N SER A 14 -0.05 -4.35 11.61
CA SER A 14 -0.34 -3.76 12.94
C SER A 14 -1.78 -4.02 13.45
N PRO A 15 -2.08 -3.96 14.77
CA PRO A 15 -3.46 -3.84 15.23
C PRO A 15 -4.19 -2.75 14.46
N GLU A 16 -5.43 -3.04 14.07
CA GLU A 16 -6.31 -2.21 13.23
C GLU A 16 -6.23 -0.73 13.63
N ASP A 17 -5.41 0.06 12.93
CA ASP A 17 -5.43 1.50 13.10
C ASP A 17 -6.67 2.03 12.37
N PRO A 18 -7.68 2.58 13.07
CA PRO A 18 -8.93 3.00 12.45
C PRO A 18 -8.74 4.14 11.44
N ARG A 19 -7.55 4.78 11.39
CA ARG A 19 -7.22 5.80 10.40
C ARG A 19 -6.85 5.22 9.05
N LEU A 20 -6.51 3.93 8.97
CA LEU A 20 -6.12 3.25 7.74
C LEU A 20 -7.27 2.37 7.23
N LYS A 21 -7.96 2.86 6.19
CA LYS A 21 -9.01 2.12 5.50
C LYS A 21 -8.41 0.93 4.76
N ARG A 22 -9.14 -0.18 4.80
CA ARG A 22 -8.78 -1.43 4.15
C ARG A 22 -9.89 -1.85 3.19
N THR A 23 -9.48 -2.50 2.12
CA THR A 23 -10.40 -3.20 1.22
C THR A 23 -10.96 -4.44 1.92
N PRO A 24 -12.03 -5.06 1.39
CA PRO A 24 -12.53 -6.34 1.88
C PRO A 24 -11.49 -7.48 1.87
N TRP A 25 -10.42 -7.34 1.09
CA TRP A 25 -9.32 -8.30 0.99
C TRP A 25 -8.20 -8.06 2.01
N GLY A 26 -8.34 -7.04 2.86
CA GLY A 26 -7.33 -6.71 3.87
C GLY A 26 -6.14 -5.90 3.34
N THR A 27 -6.15 -5.48 2.08
CA THR A 27 -5.16 -4.53 1.55
C THR A 27 -5.53 -3.09 1.91
N TYR A 28 -4.59 -2.16 1.83
CA TYR A 28 -4.85 -0.74 2.08
C TYR A 28 -5.50 -0.05 0.89
N GLU A 29 -6.49 0.79 1.19
CA GLU A 29 -7.03 1.75 0.21
C GLU A 29 -6.05 2.92 0.05
N VAL A 30 -5.76 3.28 -1.20
CA VAL A 30 -4.90 4.42 -1.55
C VAL A 30 -5.52 5.26 -2.65
N ASP A 31 -5.19 6.55 -2.68
CA ASP A 31 -5.55 7.46 -3.76
C ASP A 31 -4.59 7.35 -4.97
N GLU A 32 -4.79 8.21 -5.97
CA GLU A 32 -3.94 8.31 -7.17
C GLU A 32 -2.47 8.62 -6.87
N ASN A 33 -2.18 9.19 -5.69
CA ASN A 33 -0.84 9.56 -5.23
C ASN A 33 -0.23 8.49 -4.32
N LYS A 34 -0.89 7.34 -4.20
CA LYS A 34 -0.55 6.25 -3.28
C LYS A 34 -0.65 6.63 -1.80
N MET A 35 -1.33 7.72 -1.46
CA MET A 35 -1.58 8.11 -0.08
C MET A 35 -2.76 7.31 0.46
N THR A 36 -2.60 6.76 1.65
CA THR A 36 -3.67 6.07 2.37
C THR A 36 -4.71 7.07 2.91
N SER A 37 -5.75 6.57 3.57
CA SER A 37 -6.70 7.43 4.29
C SER A 37 -6.11 8.19 5.48
N TRP A 38 -4.88 7.86 5.93
CA TRP A 38 -4.16 8.66 6.92
C TRP A 38 -3.20 9.63 6.22
N PRO A 39 -3.44 10.95 6.29
CA PRO A 39 -2.59 11.94 5.62
C PRO A 39 -1.12 11.80 5.98
N GLY A 40 -0.27 11.71 4.96
CA GLY A 40 1.18 11.55 5.09
C GLY A 40 1.67 10.11 5.19
N VAL A 41 0.75 9.12 5.21
CA VAL A 41 1.09 7.69 5.13
C VAL A 41 0.78 7.18 3.73
N PHE A 42 1.75 6.51 3.10
CA PHE A 42 1.69 6.02 1.73
C PHE A 42 1.89 4.51 1.68
N ALA A 43 1.31 3.85 0.68
CA ALA A 43 1.42 2.40 0.49
C ALA A 43 1.42 2.02 -1.00
N GLY A 44 2.08 0.91 -1.35
CA GLY A 44 2.18 0.41 -2.72
C GLY A 44 2.67 -1.03 -2.76
N GLY A 45 2.51 -1.70 -3.91
CA GLY A 45 2.82 -3.12 -4.06
C GLY A 45 1.76 -4.01 -3.40
N ASP A 46 2.16 -5.18 -2.93
CA ASP A 46 1.22 -6.25 -2.50
C ASP A 46 0.33 -5.84 -1.32
N VAL A 47 0.78 -4.91 -0.47
CA VAL A 47 -0.05 -4.37 0.61
C VAL A 47 -1.25 -3.54 0.12
N VAL A 48 -1.27 -3.16 -1.15
CA VAL A 48 -2.38 -2.48 -1.84
C VAL A 48 -3.08 -3.43 -2.82
N ARG A 49 -2.31 -4.26 -3.53
CA ARG A 49 -2.77 -5.06 -4.68
C ARG A 49 -2.98 -6.55 -4.39
N ASP A 50 -2.58 -7.02 -3.21
CA ASP A 50 -2.35 -8.43 -2.92
C ASP A 50 -1.21 -9.03 -3.78
N ALA A 51 -1.08 -10.34 -3.87
CA ALA A 51 -0.02 -10.99 -4.65
C ALA A 51 0.03 -10.50 -6.12
N ASP A 52 1.10 -9.79 -6.48
CA ASP A 52 1.33 -9.25 -7.82
C ASP A 52 2.83 -9.34 -8.21
N LEU A 53 3.19 -8.80 -9.37
CA LEU A 53 4.55 -8.82 -9.90
C LEU A 53 5.45 -7.79 -9.22
N LEU A 54 6.75 -8.10 -9.14
CA LEU A 54 7.76 -7.14 -8.68
C LEU A 54 7.74 -5.83 -9.50
N ALA A 55 7.43 -5.90 -10.80
CA ALA A 55 7.37 -4.72 -11.66
C ALA A 55 6.28 -3.73 -11.24
N THR A 56 5.11 -4.21 -10.82
CA THR A 56 4.02 -3.37 -10.32
C THR A 56 4.34 -2.80 -8.94
N ALA A 57 5.01 -3.56 -8.06
CA ALA A 57 5.51 -3.03 -6.80
C ALA A 57 6.54 -1.90 -7.01
N LEU A 58 7.45 -2.04 -7.98
CA LEU A 58 8.41 -0.98 -8.34
C LEU A 58 7.73 0.26 -8.92
N HIS A 59 6.71 0.06 -9.75
CA HIS A 59 5.92 1.16 -10.30
C HIS A 59 5.19 1.91 -9.17
N ASP A 60 4.50 1.20 -8.29
CA ASP A 60 3.79 1.81 -7.16
C ASP A 60 4.75 2.56 -6.22
N GLY A 61 5.97 2.04 -5.99
CA GLY A 61 7.00 2.72 -5.20
C GLY A 61 7.45 4.06 -5.81
N ARG A 62 7.53 4.14 -7.15
CA ARG A 62 7.82 5.40 -7.85
C ARG A 62 6.69 6.41 -7.69
N GLU A 63 5.45 5.97 -7.88
CA GLU A 63 4.27 6.82 -7.70
C GLU A 63 4.14 7.32 -6.25
N ALA A 64 4.37 6.44 -5.26
CA ALA A 64 4.36 6.82 -3.85
C ALA A 64 5.45 7.83 -3.51
N THR A 65 6.64 7.69 -4.08
CA THR A 65 7.73 8.66 -3.90
C THR A 65 7.33 10.04 -4.45
N ALA A 66 6.72 10.09 -5.64
CA ALA A 66 6.21 11.34 -6.21
C ALA A 66 5.05 11.94 -5.40
N GLY A 67 4.21 11.11 -4.78
CA GLY A 67 3.17 11.53 -3.84
C GLY A 67 3.75 12.14 -2.55
N ILE A 68 4.75 11.48 -1.96
CA ILE A 68 5.45 11.94 -0.75
C ILE A 68 6.11 13.30 -1.00
N ASP A 69 6.85 13.47 -2.10
CA ASP A 69 7.52 14.74 -2.41
C ASP A 69 6.50 15.88 -2.56
N ARG A 70 5.40 15.65 -3.28
CA ARG A 70 4.31 16.64 -3.41
C ARG A 70 3.71 17.01 -2.06
N TYR A 71 3.42 16.01 -1.22
CA TYR A 71 2.84 16.22 0.11
C TYR A 71 3.76 17.05 1.02
N LEU A 72 5.06 16.73 1.06
CA LEU A 72 6.03 17.44 1.89
C LEU A 72 6.26 18.89 1.43
N ARG A 73 6.34 19.11 0.10
CA ARG A 73 6.48 20.46 -0.47
C ARG A 73 5.28 21.35 -0.14
N ALA A 74 4.08 20.80 -0.17
CA ALA A 74 2.87 21.54 0.17
C ALA A 74 2.82 21.96 1.66
N ARG A 75 3.52 21.26 2.55
CA ARG A 75 3.54 21.54 4.01
C ARG A 75 4.71 22.40 4.48
N THR A 76 5.68 22.65 3.61
CA THR A 76 6.88 23.46 3.91
C THR A 76 6.71 24.92 3.45
N ARG A 77 5.58 25.25 2.81
CA ARG A 77 5.16 26.62 2.53
C ARG A 77 4.39 27.19 3.70
#